data_AF-A0A9E2GEG9-F1
#
_entry.id   AF-A0A9E2GEG9-F1
#
_cell.length_a   1.000
_cell.length_b   1.000
_cell.length_c   1.000
_cell.angle_alpha   90.00
_cell.angle_beta   90.00
_cell.angle_gamma   90.00
#
_symmetry.space_group_name_H-M   'P 1'
#
loop_
_entity.id
_entity.type
_entity.pdbx_description
1 polymer ?
#
loop_
_entity_poly.entity_id
_entity_poly.type
_entity_poly.pdbx_seq_one_letter_code
_entity_poly.pdbx_strand_id
1 'polypeptide(L)'
;MDKKYSVYICTGCGIGDALDIKSLCGVPEEEKVPVKTHPFLCGKEGVEVIKKDIADEGVNTIVIAGCSRRVNYDIFKFDGCIVDRVNLREQVVWSHPRAKYPVVTEEQKDDGIHFDSLQMLAEDYLKMGMVKVKKIDLPEPYKVETFTRKILVIGGGIAGISAALDAAKAGYEVTIVEKEASLGGYAAKLRKQLPMKNPYEGLITPIIDEKINEAAANPNITIKTATVVARIAGQPGEFVVTLKKPGEKIEFDVPFPLPAEMKIDESGKEYDVEKLFELYQEYNKGKLDILKFDPNGEKFGAVILAAGWRPYTPEGDELGYLGLGKIADVV
;
A
#
# COMPACT_ATOMS: atom_id res chain seq x y z
N MET A 1 26.88 7.84 -15.66
CA MET A 1 27.20 8.86 -14.64
C MET A 1 28.24 8.28 -13.71
N ASP A 2 29.31 9.02 -13.41
CA ASP A 2 30.31 8.54 -12.44
C ASP A 2 29.70 8.51 -11.04
N LYS A 3 29.69 7.33 -10.43
CA LYS A 3 29.02 7.10 -9.15
C LYS A 3 29.94 7.48 -8.00
N LYS A 4 29.46 8.40 -7.15
CA LYS A 4 30.10 8.74 -5.88
C LYS A 4 29.22 8.24 -4.72
N TYR A 5 29.77 7.28 -3.98
CA TYR A 5 29.05 6.50 -2.98
C TYR A 5 29.11 7.15 -1.59
N SER A 6 28.04 7.00 -0.81
CA SER A 6 28.04 7.26 0.63
C SER A 6 26.99 6.40 1.32
N VAL A 7 27.29 5.97 2.54
CA VAL A 7 26.43 5.12 3.38
C VAL A 7 26.00 5.90 4.61
N TYR A 8 24.70 5.86 4.93
CA TYR A 8 24.15 6.50 6.11
C TYR A 8 23.43 5.48 6.97
N ILE A 9 23.80 5.38 8.24
CA ILE A 9 23.23 4.42 9.19
C ILE A 9 22.39 5.16 10.24
N CYS A 10 21.11 4.84 10.29
CA CYS A 10 20.19 5.35 11.30
C CYS A 10 20.38 4.57 12.60
N THR A 11 20.56 5.26 13.73
CA THR A 11 20.74 4.60 15.04
C THR A 11 19.51 4.66 15.94
N GLY A 12 18.54 5.52 15.65
CA GLY A 12 17.31 5.63 16.42
C GLY A 12 16.33 4.47 16.20
N CYS A 13 15.19 4.55 16.89
CA CYS A 13 14.10 3.56 16.82
C CYS A 13 14.52 2.13 17.20
N GLY A 14 15.48 1.98 18.13
CA GLY A 14 15.95 0.69 18.63
C GLY A 14 17.07 0.05 17.82
N ILE A 15 17.52 0.65 16.70
CA ILE A 15 18.57 0.07 15.85
C ILE A 15 19.91 0.10 16.58
N GLY A 16 20.32 1.27 17.08
CA GLY A 16 21.57 1.44 17.82
C GLY A 16 21.59 0.80 19.21
N ASP A 17 20.41 0.49 19.75
CA ASP A 17 20.29 -0.25 21.01
C ASP A 17 20.49 -1.77 20.79
N ALA A 18 20.12 -2.28 19.60
CA ALA A 18 20.16 -3.70 19.29
C ALA A 18 21.42 -4.13 18.54
N LEU A 19 22.05 -3.24 17.77
CA LEU A 19 23.19 -3.54 16.90
C LEU A 19 24.46 -2.83 17.36
N ASP A 20 25.61 -3.45 17.14
CA ASP A 20 26.90 -2.77 17.22
C ASP A 20 27.06 -1.87 15.98
N ILE A 21 26.80 -0.58 16.18
CA ILE A 21 26.90 0.42 15.13
C ILE A 21 28.35 0.62 14.65
N LYS A 22 29.33 0.44 15.55
CA LYS A 22 30.75 0.57 15.17
C LYS A 22 31.15 -0.55 14.23
N SER A 23 30.77 -1.79 14.55
CA SER A 23 30.98 -2.94 13.65
C SER A 23 30.27 -2.73 12.31
N LEU A 24 29.02 -2.25 12.34
CA LEU A 24 28.25 -1.99 11.13
C LEU A 24 28.85 -0.88 10.24
N CYS A 25 29.50 0.13 10.82
CA CYS A 25 30.26 1.14 10.08
C CYS A 25 31.54 0.57 9.44
N GLY A 26 32.11 -0.49 10.01
CA GLY A 26 33.28 -1.17 9.44
C GLY A 26 33.01 -1.75 8.04
N VAL A 27 31.79 -2.23 7.78
CA VAL A 27 31.38 -2.82 6.49
C VAL A 27 31.65 -1.88 5.30
N PRO A 28 31.15 -0.63 5.28
CA PRO A 28 31.49 0.30 4.21
C PRO A 28 32.94 0.81 4.24
N GLU A 29 33.56 0.92 5.41
CA GLU A 29 34.95 1.34 5.55
C GLU A 29 35.94 0.35 4.90
N GLU A 30 35.67 -0.96 4.98
CA GLU A 30 36.43 -2.01 4.30
C GLU A 30 36.48 -1.80 2.78
N GLU A 31 35.40 -1.29 2.20
CA GLU A 31 35.31 -0.95 0.78
C GLU A 31 35.72 0.50 0.46
N LYS A 32 36.23 1.25 1.44
CA LYS A 32 36.58 2.67 1.34
C LYS A 32 35.42 3.57 0.93
N VAL A 33 34.19 3.18 1.29
CA VAL A 33 32.99 3.98 1.09
C VAL A 33 32.75 4.84 2.33
N PRO A 34 32.60 6.18 2.19
CA PRO A 34 32.26 7.04 3.32
C PRO A 34 31.00 6.57 4.04
N VAL A 35 31.04 6.56 5.37
CA VAL A 35 29.90 6.22 6.22
C VAL A 35 29.66 7.29 7.27
N LYS A 36 28.39 7.66 7.47
CA LYS A 36 27.96 8.58 8.53
C LYS A 36 26.81 7.98 9.30
N THR A 37 26.73 8.26 10.59
CA THR A 37 25.61 7.82 11.44
C THR A 37 24.81 9.00 11.92
N HIS A 38 23.50 8.80 12.10
CA HIS A 38 22.63 9.81 12.69
C HIS A 38 21.46 9.13 13.42
N PRO A 39 21.05 9.61 14.61
CA PRO A 39 19.90 9.04 15.32
C PRO A 39 18.61 9.04 14.51
N PHE A 40 18.36 10.13 13.77
CA PHE A 40 17.14 10.30 13.00
C PHE A 40 17.44 10.80 11.59
N LEU A 41 17.85 9.91 10.69
CA LEU A 41 18.14 10.28 9.30
C LEU A 41 16.92 10.87 8.57
N CYS A 42 15.70 10.53 8.99
CA CYS A 42 14.46 11.08 8.41
C CYS A 42 14.08 12.43 9.01
N GLY A 43 14.73 12.87 10.09
CA GLY A 43 14.54 14.20 10.65
C GLY A 43 15.21 15.27 9.80
N LYS A 44 14.85 16.52 10.02
CA LYS A 44 15.39 17.67 9.28
C LYS A 44 16.92 17.67 9.27
N GLU A 45 17.55 17.50 10.42
CA GLU A 45 19.02 17.49 10.55
C GLU A 45 19.67 16.34 9.78
N GLY A 46 19.13 15.13 9.87
CA GLY A 46 19.66 13.95 9.18
C GLY A 46 19.56 14.08 7.65
N VAL A 47 18.46 14.63 7.14
CA VAL A 47 18.29 14.91 5.72
C VAL A 47 19.28 15.98 5.25
N GLU A 48 19.49 17.03 6.05
CA GLU A 48 20.45 18.09 5.70
C GLU A 48 21.90 17.59 5.67
N VAL A 49 22.28 16.62 6.50
CA VAL A 49 23.60 15.96 6.39
C VAL A 49 23.76 15.32 5.01
N ILE A 50 22.76 14.56 4.55
CA ILE A 50 22.83 13.90 3.24
C ILE A 50 22.86 14.94 2.11
N LYS A 51 22.02 15.98 2.18
CA LYS A 51 22.00 17.05 1.16
C LYS A 51 23.31 17.81 1.08
N LYS A 52 23.97 18.08 2.21
CA LYS A 52 25.29 18.70 2.21
C LYS A 52 26.32 17.84 1.50
N ASP A 53 26.32 16.53 1.75
CA ASP A 53 27.25 15.63 1.07
C ASP A 53 26.98 15.54 -0.44
N ILE A 54 25.71 15.61 -0.85
CA ILE A 54 25.33 15.71 -2.26
C ILE A 54 25.89 17.01 -2.87
N ALA A 55 25.73 18.15 -2.19
CA ALA A 55 26.12 19.46 -2.70
C ALA A 55 27.64 19.71 -2.67
N ASP A 56 28.28 19.42 -1.54
CA ASP A 56 29.67 19.79 -1.25
C ASP A 56 30.63 18.71 -1.74
N GLU A 57 30.27 17.44 -1.56
CA GLU A 57 31.11 16.32 -1.95
C GLU A 57 30.69 15.73 -3.32
N GLY A 58 29.52 16.06 -3.86
CA GLY A 58 29.04 15.48 -5.13
C GLY A 58 28.58 14.03 -5.01
N VAL A 59 28.19 13.59 -3.80
CA VAL A 59 27.60 12.27 -3.56
C VAL A 59 26.34 12.14 -4.41
N ASN A 60 26.21 11.01 -5.10
CA ASN A 60 25.07 10.76 -6.00
C ASN A 60 24.55 9.32 -5.96
N THR A 61 25.21 8.44 -5.20
CA THR A 61 24.81 7.05 -5.02
C THR A 61 24.80 6.73 -3.54
N ILE A 62 23.61 6.63 -2.97
CA ILE A 62 23.38 6.70 -1.53
C ILE A 62 22.78 5.38 -1.06
N VAL A 63 23.35 4.82 0.00
CA VAL A 63 22.76 3.72 0.75
C VAL A 63 22.32 4.24 2.11
N ILE A 64 21.05 4.07 2.45
CA ILE A 64 20.54 4.48 3.76
C ILE A 64 20.02 3.25 4.50
N ALA A 65 20.72 2.89 5.57
CA ALA A 65 20.39 1.78 6.44
C ALA A 65 19.53 2.28 7.61
N GLY A 66 18.29 1.80 7.73
CA GLY A 66 17.34 2.28 8.72
C GLY A 66 15.99 1.56 8.64
N CYS A 67 14.90 2.31 8.66
CA CYS A 67 13.56 1.76 8.49
C CYS A 67 13.24 1.35 7.05
N SER A 68 12.20 0.53 6.92
CA SER A 68 11.62 0.04 5.66
C SER A 68 11.52 1.13 4.59
N ARG A 69 11.90 0.74 3.36
CA ARG A 69 11.73 1.54 2.13
C ARG A 69 10.29 1.97 1.82
N ARG A 70 9.30 1.36 2.49
CA ARG A 70 7.87 1.71 2.32
C ARG A 70 7.44 2.91 3.15
N VAL A 71 8.27 3.35 4.10
CA VAL A 71 8.01 4.48 5.00
C VAL A 71 9.03 5.57 4.72
N ASN A 72 8.60 6.84 4.80
CA ASN A 72 9.46 8.01 4.54
C ASN A 72 10.11 7.99 3.13
N TYR A 73 9.47 7.34 2.16
CA TYR A 73 10.00 7.19 0.80
C TYR A 73 10.16 8.54 0.09
N ASP A 74 9.30 9.50 0.44
CA ASP A 74 9.26 10.88 -0.02
C ASP A 74 10.39 11.72 0.59
N ILE A 75 10.71 11.50 1.87
CA ILE A 75 11.77 12.22 2.58
C ILE A 75 13.16 11.94 1.98
N PHE A 76 13.40 10.69 1.57
CA PHE A 76 14.69 10.26 1.02
C PHE A 76 14.74 10.29 -0.51
N LYS A 77 13.89 11.11 -1.13
CA LYS A 77 13.95 11.38 -2.56
C LYS A 77 14.92 12.54 -2.82
N PHE A 78 16.07 12.22 -3.40
CA PHE A 78 17.08 13.19 -3.82
C PHE A 78 17.19 13.16 -5.35
N ASP A 79 16.87 14.27 -6.01
CA ASP A 79 16.87 14.35 -7.46
C ASP A 79 18.27 14.10 -8.04
N GLY A 80 18.35 13.32 -9.13
CA GLY A 80 19.63 12.96 -9.75
C GLY A 80 20.46 11.94 -8.97
N CYS A 81 19.97 11.42 -7.83
CA CYS A 81 20.69 10.46 -7.02
C CYS A 81 20.08 9.06 -7.10
N ILE A 82 20.94 8.04 -7.12
CA ILE A 82 20.54 6.66 -6.85
C ILE A 82 20.44 6.50 -5.35
N VAL A 83 19.28 6.08 -4.83
CA VAL A 83 19.08 5.86 -3.40
C VAL A 83 18.59 4.44 -3.17
N ASP A 84 19.34 3.65 -2.42
CA ASP A 84 18.88 2.35 -1.92
C ASP A 84 18.64 2.40 -0.40
N ARG A 85 17.51 1.83 0.01
CA ARG A 85 17.03 1.82 1.39
C ARG A 85 17.20 0.42 1.95
N VAL A 86 18.18 0.26 2.84
CA VAL A 86 18.47 -1.00 3.54
C VAL A 86 17.63 -1.04 4.82
N ASN A 87 16.74 -2.04 4.92
CA ASN A 87 15.84 -2.17 6.05
C ASN A 87 16.50 -2.95 7.20
N LEU A 88 17.00 -2.24 8.20
CA LEU A 88 17.56 -2.82 9.42
C LEU A 88 16.57 -2.82 10.58
N ARG A 89 15.41 -2.15 10.46
CA ARG A 89 14.44 -2.06 11.56
C ARG A 89 13.41 -3.18 11.49
N GLU A 90 12.46 -3.11 10.55
CA GLU A 90 11.34 -4.04 10.50
C GLU A 90 11.77 -5.46 10.11
N GLN A 91 12.78 -5.59 9.24
CA GLN A 91 13.22 -6.88 8.70
C GLN A 91 14.40 -7.50 9.46
N VAL A 92 15.04 -6.76 10.36
CA VAL A 92 16.19 -7.23 11.14
C VAL A 92 15.90 -7.06 12.64
N VAL A 93 15.99 -5.85 13.20
CA VAL A 93 15.91 -5.63 14.65
C VAL A 93 14.55 -5.99 15.27
N TRP A 94 13.43 -5.58 14.67
CA TRP A 94 12.10 -5.83 15.23
C TRP A 94 11.61 -7.26 14.99
N SER A 95 12.06 -7.93 13.94
CA SER A 95 11.76 -9.33 13.68
C SER A 95 12.65 -10.29 14.49
N HIS A 96 13.81 -9.82 14.96
CA HIS A 96 14.78 -10.61 15.72
C HIS A 96 15.10 -9.93 17.07
N PRO A 97 14.16 -9.94 18.03
CA PRO A 97 14.38 -9.29 19.32
C PRO A 97 15.54 -9.96 20.08
N ARG A 98 16.37 -9.14 20.76
CA ARG A 98 17.53 -9.62 21.54
C ARG A 98 17.19 -10.65 22.62
N ALA A 99 15.95 -10.70 23.10
CA ALA A 99 15.49 -11.76 24.01
C ALA A 99 15.54 -13.18 23.39
N LYS A 100 15.41 -13.30 22.07
CA LYS A 100 15.52 -14.58 21.33
C LYS A 100 16.87 -14.73 20.62
N TYR A 101 17.53 -13.62 20.31
CA TYR A 101 18.82 -13.55 19.62
C TYR A 101 19.83 -12.78 20.48
N PRO A 102 20.23 -13.34 21.63
CA PRO A 102 21.13 -12.66 22.55
C PRO A 102 22.50 -12.42 21.89
N VAL A 103 23.20 -11.41 22.38
CA VAL A 103 24.61 -11.20 22.02
C VAL A 103 25.42 -12.39 22.55
N VAL A 104 26.31 -12.92 21.73
CA VAL A 104 27.24 -13.99 22.14
C VAL A 104 28.17 -13.49 23.24
N THR A 105 28.46 -14.34 24.24
CA THR A 105 29.44 -13.99 25.28
C THR A 105 30.85 -13.95 24.70
N GLU A 106 31.80 -13.32 25.39
CA GLU A 106 33.19 -13.29 24.93
C GLU A 106 33.78 -14.71 24.80
N GLU A 107 33.43 -15.65 25.68
CA GLU A 107 33.88 -17.05 25.54
C GLU A 107 33.30 -17.75 24.31
N GLN A 108 32.07 -17.40 23.93
CA GLN A 108 31.40 -17.93 22.73
C GLN A 108 31.97 -17.33 21.44
N LYS A 109 32.50 -16.10 21.47
CA LYS A 109 33.13 -15.50 20.29
C LYS A 109 34.41 -16.24 19.88
N ASP A 110 35.15 -16.77 20.85
CA ASP A 110 36.45 -17.39 20.63
C ASP A 110 36.37 -18.88 20.22
N ASP A 111 35.20 -19.51 20.31
CA ASP A 111 35.03 -20.94 20.01
C ASP A 111 34.88 -21.27 18.52
N GLY A 112 34.70 -20.25 17.67
CA GLY A 112 34.54 -20.39 16.22
C GLY A 112 33.26 -21.08 15.76
N ILE A 113 32.35 -21.38 16.69
CA ILE A 113 31.06 -22.05 16.45
C ILE A 113 29.91 -21.04 16.61
N HIS A 114 29.99 -20.16 17.60
CA HIS A 114 28.96 -19.16 17.86
C HIS A 114 29.27 -17.81 17.19
N PHE A 115 28.22 -17.17 16.70
CA PHE A 115 28.29 -15.82 16.14
C PHE A 115 27.01 -15.06 16.45
N ASP A 116 27.09 -13.72 16.48
CA ASP A 116 25.91 -12.88 16.63
C ASP A 116 25.11 -12.86 15.32
N SER A 117 24.14 -13.77 15.20
CA SER A 117 23.32 -13.90 13.99
C SER A 117 22.55 -12.62 13.65
N LEU A 118 22.18 -11.80 14.65
CA LEU A 118 21.46 -10.55 14.40
C LEU A 118 22.41 -9.50 13.81
N GLN A 119 23.61 -9.37 14.38
CA GLN A 119 24.63 -8.46 13.86
C GLN A 119 25.04 -8.86 12.44
N MET A 120 25.33 -10.14 12.22
CA MET A 120 25.68 -10.67 10.89
C MET A 120 24.57 -10.42 9.86
N LEU A 121 23.31 -10.64 10.24
CA LEU A 121 22.16 -10.35 9.38
C LEU A 121 22.09 -8.87 8.98
N ALA A 122 22.34 -7.94 9.91
CA ALA A 122 22.34 -6.51 9.62
C ALA A 122 23.48 -6.12 8.66
N GLU A 123 24.68 -6.65 8.90
CA GLU A 123 25.85 -6.42 8.07
C GLU A 123 25.66 -6.98 6.66
N ASP A 124 25.08 -8.16 6.52
CA ASP A 124 24.76 -8.75 5.22
C ASP A 124 23.70 -7.96 4.46
N TYR A 125 22.67 -7.45 5.15
CA TYR A 125 21.70 -6.53 4.54
C TYR A 125 22.37 -5.26 4.01
N LEU A 126 23.33 -4.72 4.76
CA LEU A 126 24.10 -3.56 4.34
C LEU A 126 24.98 -3.85 3.12
N LYS A 127 25.73 -4.97 3.14
CA LYS A 127 26.54 -5.44 2.01
C LYS A 127 25.68 -5.64 0.76
N MET A 128 24.52 -6.27 0.89
CA MET A 128 23.58 -6.45 -0.23
C MET A 128 23.15 -5.11 -0.82
N GLY A 129 22.79 -4.12 0.00
CA GLY A 129 22.44 -2.77 -0.47
C GLY A 129 23.59 -2.06 -1.19
N MET A 130 24.80 -2.13 -0.62
CA MET A 130 26.01 -1.57 -1.22
C MET A 130 26.35 -2.21 -2.57
N VAL A 131 26.26 -3.53 -2.69
CA VAL A 131 26.49 -4.24 -3.96
C VAL A 131 25.41 -3.89 -4.97
N LYS A 132 24.16 -3.75 -4.53
CA LYS A 132 23.03 -3.43 -5.41
C LYS A 132 23.21 -2.06 -6.08
N VAL A 133 23.58 -1.01 -5.33
CA VAL A 133 23.76 0.34 -5.91
C VAL A 133 24.91 0.42 -6.92
N LYS A 134 25.94 -0.44 -6.79
CA LYS A 134 27.00 -0.55 -7.80
C LYS A 134 26.45 -0.98 -9.16
N LYS A 135 25.39 -1.79 -9.17
CA LYS A 135 24.80 -2.39 -10.39
C LYS A 135 23.53 -1.69 -10.91
N ILE A 136 23.00 -0.70 -10.21
CA ILE A 136 21.82 0.07 -10.62
C ILE A 136 22.24 1.30 -11.40
N ASP A 137 21.61 1.60 -12.53
CA ASP A 137 21.70 2.93 -13.15
C ASP A 137 20.56 3.82 -12.67
N LEU A 138 20.76 5.15 -12.71
CA LEU A 138 19.71 6.10 -12.33
C LEU A 138 18.49 5.87 -13.23
N PRO A 139 17.34 5.45 -12.68
CA PRO A 139 16.19 5.11 -13.50
C PRO A 139 15.60 6.38 -14.12
N GLU A 140 15.31 6.32 -15.42
CA GLU A 140 14.52 7.35 -16.07
C GLU A 140 13.04 7.11 -15.79
N PRO A 141 12.31 8.11 -15.24
CA PRO A 141 10.89 7.94 -14.99
C PRO A 141 10.16 7.77 -16.31
N TYR A 142 9.35 6.71 -16.41
CA TYR A 142 8.46 6.54 -17.53
C TYR A 142 7.45 7.70 -17.57
N LYS A 143 7.47 8.45 -18.67
CA LYS A 143 6.53 9.54 -18.93
C LYS A 143 5.41 9.00 -19.80
N VAL A 144 4.22 8.93 -19.21
CA VAL A 144 3.02 8.55 -19.94
C VAL A 144 2.75 9.58 -21.03
N GLU A 145 2.60 9.15 -22.29
CA GLU A 145 2.37 10.04 -23.43
C GLU A 145 0.98 10.69 -23.39
N THR A 146 -0.03 9.93 -22.96
CA THR A 146 -1.42 10.40 -22.83
C THR A 146 -2.02 9.94 -21.52
N PHE A 147 -2.64 10.83 -20.75
CA PHE A 147 -3.39 10.44 -19.56
C PHE A 147 -4.81 11.01 -19.61
N THR A 148 -5.75 10.28 -19.03
CA THR A 148 -7.13 10.75 -18.87
C THR A 148 -7.30 11.48 -17.54
N ARG A 149 -8.07 12.56 -17.55
CA ARG A 149 -8.41 13.34 -16.35
C ARG A 149 -9.73 12.88 -15.71
N LYS A 150 -10.36 11.84 -16.25
CA LYS A 150 -11.61 11.28 -15.75
C LYS A 150 -11.36 10.41 -14.52
N ILE A 151 -12.16 10.56 -13.47
CA ILE A 151 -12.04 9.81 -12.22
C ILE A 151 -13.20 8.83 -12.10
N LEU A 152 -12.89 7.58 -11.77
CA LEU A 152 -13.89 6.59 -11.41
C LEU A 152 -14.06 6.55 -9.89
N VAL A 153 -15.30 6.61 -9.41
CA VAL A 153 -15.66 6.36 -8.01
C VAL A 153 -16.48 5.07 -7.95
N ILE A 154 -15.98 4.08 -7.21
CA ILE A 154 -16.65 2.79 -7.02
C ILE A 154 -17.37 2.84 -5.68
N GLY A 155 -18.71 2.89 -5.71
CA GLY A 155 -19.59 2.99 -4.55
C GLY A 155 -20.25 4.36 -4.44
N GLY A 156 -21.58 4.36 -4.44
CA GLY A 156 -22.46 5.52 -4.35
C GLY A 156 -22.93 5.85 -2.93
N GLY A 157 -22.18 5.45 -1.90
CA GLY A 157 -22.44 5.85 -0.51
C GLY A 157 -21.96 7.27 -0.19
N ILE A 158 -22.14 7.71 1.07
CA ILE A 158 -21.73 9.05 1.52
C ILE A 158 -20.26 9.39 1.21
N ALA A 159 -19.36 8.41 1.35
CA ALA A 159 -17.94 8.57 1.06
C ALA A 159 -17.69 8.79 -0.44
N GLY A 160 -18.28 7.95 -1.30
CA GLY A 160 -18.11 8.05 -2.75
C GLY A 160 -18.74 9.31 -3.33
N ILE A 161 -19.96 9.66 -2.90
CA ILE A 161 -20.61 10.90 -3.33
C ILE A 161 -19.79 12.13 -2.92
N SER A 162 -19.29 12.16 -1.68
CA SER A 162 -18.47 13.29 -1.22
C SER A 162 -17.15 13.39 -2.01
N ALA A 163 -16.48 12.26 -2.25
CA ALA A 163 -15.27 12.23 -3.07
C ALA A 163 -15.54 12.69 -4.51
N ALA A 164 -16.67 12.29 -5.10
CA ALA A 164 -17.06 12.73 -6.44
C ALA A 164 -17.35 14.23 -6.50
N LEU A 165 -18.06 14.78 -5.52
CA LEU A 165 -18.34 16.21 -5.43
C LEU A 165 -17.07 17.04 -5.27
N ASP A 166 -16.15 16.62 -4.41
CA ASP A 166 -14.89 17.33 -4.19
C ASP A 166 -13.97 17.24 -5.42
N ALA A 167 -13.91 16.09 -6.09
CA ALA A 167 -13.21 15.93 -7.36
C ALA A 167 -13.82 16.80 -8.47
N ALA A 168 -15.15 16.87 -8.57
CA ALA A 168 -15.83 17.74 -9.53
C ALA A 168 -15.60 19.23 -9.24
N LYS A 169 -15.56 19.64 -7.97
CA LYS A 169 -15.20 21.00 -7.54
C LYS A 169 -13.77 21.37 -7.91
N ALA A 170 -12.85 20.40 -7.91
CA ALA A 170 -11.48 20.57 -8.40
C ALA A 170 -11.37 20.58 -9.95
N GLY A 171 -12.49 20.45 -10.67
CA GLY A 171 -12.57 20.56 -12.13
C GLY A 171 -12.34 19.26 -12.89
N TYR A 172 -12.50 18.09 -12.24
CA TYR A 172 -12.40 16.79 -12.89
C TYR A 172 -13.77 16.24 -13.30
N GLU A 173 -13.81 15.52 -14.42
CA GLU A 173 -14.94 14.67 -14.79
C GLU A 173 -14.94 13.41 -13.93
N VAL A 174 -16.10 13.07 -13.37
CA VAL A 174 -16.23 11.93 -12.44
C VAL A 174 -17.33 11.00 -12.91
N THR A 175 -17.11 9.69 -12.81
CA THR A 175 -18.16 8.68 -12.94
C THR A 175 -18.31 7.92 -11.64
N ILE A 176 -19.51 7.94 -11.05
CA ILE A 176 -19.87 7.11 -9.92
C ILE A 176 -20.51 5.83 -10.45
N VAL A 177 -19.98 4.68 -10.03
CA VAL A 177 -20.56 3.37 -10.28
C VAL A 177 -21.13 2.82 -8.98
N GLU A 178 -22.43 2.53 -8.96
CA GLU A 178 -23.16 1.97 -7.82
C GLU A 178 -23.85 0.66 -8.22
N LYS A 179 -23.67 -0.36 -7.39
CA LYS A 179 -24.20 -1.71 -7.63
C LYS A 179 -25.72 -1.76 -7.46
N GLU A 180 -26.27 -0.99 -6.53
CA GLU A 180 -27.70 -0.93 -6.26
C GLU A 180 -28.40 0.01 -7.26
N ALA A 181 -29.73 -0.04 -7.29
CA ALA A 181 -30.54 0.83 -8.15
C ALA A 181 -30.49 2.33 -7.74
N SER A 182 -30.08 2.62 -6.51
CA SER A 182 -30.03 3.97 -5.95
C SER A 182 -28.72 4.26 -5.23
N LEU A 183 -28.35 5.54 -5.19
CA LEU A 183 -27.27 6.04 -4.36
C LEU A 183 -27.68 6.07 -2.87
N GLY A 184 -26.70 6.36 -2.01
CA GLY A 184 -26.91 6.66 -0.59
C GLY A 184 -26.26 5.67 0.38
N GLY A 185 -26.07 4.43 -0.05
CA GLY A 185 -25.47 3.38 0.77
C GLY A 185 -26.21 3.20 2.10
N TYR A 186 -25.46 2.97 3.20
CA TYR A 186 -26.05 2.82 4.52
C TYR A 186 -26.62 4.13 5.08
N ALA A 187 -26.04 5.28 4.71
CA ALA A 187 -26.47 6.59 5.23
C ALA A 187 -27.93 6.91 4.85
N ALA A 188 -28.40 6.44 3.69
CA ALA A 188 -29.80 6.58 3.27
C ALA A 188 -30.80 5.73 4.09
N LYS A 189 -30.31 4.79 4.90
CA LYS A 189 -31.14 3.98 5.80
C LYS A 189 -31.29 4.61 7.19
N LEU A 190 -30.51 5.63 7.50
CA LEU A 190 -30.55 6.30 8.79
C LEU A 190 -31.83 7.14 8.90
N ARG A 191 -32.52 7.06 10.05
CA ARG A 191 -33.63 7.96 10.35
C ARG A 191 -33.14 9.34 10.76
N LYS A 192 -32.05 9.39 11.53
CA LYS A 192 -31.38 10.60 12.02
C LYS A 192 -29.87 10.35 12.08
N GLN A 193 -29.09 11.42 12.05
CA GLN A 193 -27.64 11.40 12.21
C GLN A 193 -27.18 12.37 13.31
N LEU A 194 -25.97 12.15 13.82
CA LEU A 194 -25.33 13.07 14.76
C LEU A 194 -25.10 14.43 14.09
N PRO A 195 -25.18 15.54 14.86
CA PRO A 195 -24.96 16.87 14.33
C PRO A 195 -23.52 17.04 13.84
N MET A 196 -23.34 17.75 12.72
CA MET A 196 -22.03 17.97 12.09
C MET A 196 -21.46 19.39 12.34
N LYS A 197 -22.22 20.25 13.04
CA LYS A 197 -21.83 21.63 13.36
C LYS A 197 -22.27 22.01 14.78
N ASN A 198 -21.54 22.96 15.37
CA ASN A 198 -21.86 23.56 16.66
C ASN A 198 -23.33 24.07 16.65
N PRO A 199 -24.11 23.86 17.74
CA PRO A 199 -23.69 23.44 19.08
C PRO A 199 -23.70 21.92 19.34
N TYR A 200 -23.95 21.07 18.34
CA TYR A 200 -23.99 19.62 18.49
C TYR A 200 -25.07 19.06 19.46
N GLU A 201 -26.13 19.83 19.71
CA GLU A 201 -27.12 19.53 20.77
C GLU A 201 -28.22 18.55 20.36
N GLY A 202 -28.38 18.24 19.07
CA GLY A 202 -29.52 17.45 18.59
C GLY A 202 -29.23 16.63 17.34
N LEU A 203 -29.95 15.51 17.24
CA LEU A 203 -29.96 14.68 16.05
C LEU A 203 -30.60 15.43 14.86
N ILE A 204 -29.97 15.35 13.71
CA ILE A 204 -30.41 16.02 12.48
C ILE A 204 -30.87 15.00 11.44
N THR A 205 -31.57 15.47 10.41
CA THR A 205 -31.85 14.66 9.21
C THR A 205 -30.52 14.29 8.52
N PRO A 206 -30.37 13.06 8.01
CA PRO A 206 -29.19 12.67 7.24
C PRO A 206 -28.92 13.60 6.05
N ILE A 207 -27.67 14.02 5.88
CA ILE A 207 -27.25 14.91 4.79
C ILE A 207 -27.13 14.18 3.44
N ILE A 208 -27.40 12.88 3.41
CA ILE A 208 -27.18 12.04 2.25
C ILE A 208 -28.09 12.45 1.09
N ASP A 209 -29.34 12.80 1.35
CA ASP A 209 -30.30 13.19 0.31
C ASP A 209 -29.88 14.51 -0.36
N GLU A 210 -29.41 15.49 0.43
CA GLU A 210 -28.85 16.74 -0.08
C GLU A 210 -27.65 16.48 -0.99
N LYS A 211 -26.74 15.59 -0.58
CA LYS A 211 -25.55 15.23 -1.36
C LYS A 211 -25.87 14.45 -2.62
N ILE A 212 -26.88 13.58 -2.60
CA ILE A 212 -27.37 12.89 -3.79
C ILE A 212 -27.89 13.92 -4.80
N ASN A 213 -28.68 14.89 -4.35
CA ASN A 213 -29.20 15.97 -5.19
C ASN A 213 -28.08 16.85 -5.75
N GLU A 214 -27.10 17.24 -4.93
CA GLU A 214 -25.92 18.00 -5.37
C GLU A 214 -25.14 17.25 -6.46
N ALA A 215 -24.94 15.93 -6.29
CA ALA A 215 -24.23 15.11 -7.26
C ALA A 215 -25.02 14.92 -8.56
N ALA A 216 -26.33 14.71 -8.47
CA ALA A 216 -27.20 14.55 -9.64
C ALA A 216 -27.34 15.85 -10.46
N ALA A 217 -27.25 17.02 -9.81
CA ALA A 217 -27.31 18.32 -10.48
C ALA A 217 -25.95 18.76 -11.08
N ASN A 218 -24.85 18.06 -10.78
CA ASN A 218 -23.52 18.46 -11.21
C ASN A 218 -23.20 17.93 -12.63
N PRO A 219 -22.95 18.80 -13.62
CA PRO A 219 -22.70 18.38 -15.01
C PRO A 219 -21.38 17.59 -15.18
N ASN A 220 -20.43 17.70 -14.25
CA ASN A 220 -19.16 16.97 -14.29
C ASN A 220 -19.28 15.56 -13.68
N ILE A 221 -20.43 15.18 -13.13
CA ILE A 221 -20.64 13.88 -12.47
C ILE A 221 -21.61 13.06 -13.30
N THR A 222 -21.14 11.91 -13.79
CA THR A 222 -21.98 10.86 -14.39
C THR A 222 -22.29 9.80 -13.35
N ILE A 223 -23.57 9.48 -13.17
CA ILE A 223 -24.00 8.44 -12.22
C ILE A 223 -24.46 7.19 -12.99
N LYS A 224 -23.89 6.04 -12.65
CA LYS A 224 -24.27 4.73 -13.19
C LYS A 224 -24.70 3.81 -12.05
N THR A 225 -26.00 3.71 -11.81
CA THR A 225 -26.59 2.75 -10.86
C THR A 225 -26.78 1.39 -11.53
N ALA A 226 -27.11 0.36 -10.74
CA ALA A 226 -27.23 -1.02 -11.21
C ALA A 226 -26.03 -1.46 -12.08
N THR A 227 -24.83 -1.02 -11.69
CA THR A 227 -23.59 -1.21 -12.45
C THR A 227 -22.47 -1.60 -11.49
N VAL A 228 -21.65 -2.56 -11.89
CA VAL A 228 -20.45 -2.97 -11.15
C VAL A 228 -19.23 -2.93 -12.05
N VAL A 229 -18.07 -2.72 -11.45
CA VAL A 229 -16.79 -2.87 -12.14
C VAL A 229 -16.46 -4.35 -12.25
N ALA A 230 -16.34 -4.85 -13.47
CA ALA A 230 -15.89 -6.22 -13.72
C ALA A 230 -14.37 -6.32 -13.53
N ARG A 231 -13.63 -5.34 -14.09
CA ARG A 231 -12.17 -5.34 -14.12
C ARG A 231 -11.61 -3.95 -14.34
N ILE A 232 -10.43 -3.71 -13.80
CA ILE A 232 -9.60 -2.52 -14.00
C ILE A 232 -8.26 -3.01 -14.52
N ALA A 233 -7.89 -2.61 -15.73
CA ALA A 233 -6.61 -2.92 -16.36
C ALA A 233 -5.81 -1.63 -16.60
N GLY A 234 -4.50 -1.73 -16.80
CA GLY A 234 -3.62 -0.59 -17.05
C GLY A 234 -2.95 -0.05 -15.79
N GLN A 235 -2.62 1.24 -15.80
CA GLN A 235 -1.78 1.91 -14.81
C GLN A 235 -2.33 3.30 -14.46
N PRO A 236 -1.85 3.96 -13.38
CA PRO A 236 -2.25 5.33 -13.06
C PRO A 236 -2.13 6.27 -14.26
N GLY A 237 -3.21 6.98 -14.58
CA GLY A 237 -3.34 7.84 -15.77
C GLY A 237 -3.99 7.17 -16.98
N GLU A 238 -3.96 5.84 -17.08
CA GLU A 238 -4.38 5.05 -18.26
C GLU A 238 -5.15 3.77 -17.88
N PHE A 239 -6.05 3.86 -16.90
CA PHE A 239 -6.90 2.72 -16.58
C PHE A 239 -7.94 2.48 -17.66
N VAL A 240 -8.16 1.22 -18.00
CA VAL A 240 -9.28 0.73 -18.81
C VAL A 240 -10.18 -0.08 -17.89
N VAL A 241 -11.41 0.39 -17.73
CA VAL A 241 -12.38 -0.16 -16.79
C VAL A 241 -13.54 -0.79 -17.56
N THR A 242 -13.75 -2.08 -17.32
CA THR A 242 -14.91 -2.80 -17.82
C THR A 242 -16.05 -2.72 -16.80
N LEU A 243 -17.22 -2.28 -17.25
CA LEU A 243 -18.44 -2.20 -16.46
C LEU A 243 -19.42 -3.27 -16.91
N LYS A 244 -20.22 -3.78 -15.96
CA LYS A 244 -21.28 -4.78 -16.23
C LYS A 244 -22.45 -4.60 -15.28
N LYS A 245 -23.55 -5.31 -15.52
CA LYS A 245 -24.66 -5.36 -14.56
C LYS A 245 -24.33 -6.28 -13.37
N PRO A 246 -24.85 -5.98 -12.16
CA PRO A 246 -24.75 -6.90 -11.03
C PRO A 246 -25.23 -8.31 -11.40
N GLY A 247 -24.44 -9.32 -11.07
CA GLY A 247 -24.75 -10.73 -11.35
C GLY A 247 -24.53 -11.20 -12.80
N GLU A 248 -24.32 -10.28 -13.75
CA GLU A 248 -23.94 -10.62 -15.12
C GLU A 248 -22.55 -11.28 -15.13
N LYS A 249 -22.36 -12.31 -15.95
CA LYS A 249 -21.06 -12.95 -16.17
C LYS A 249 -20.57 -12.58 -17.56
N ILE A 250 -19.38 -12.00 -17.64
CA ILE A 250 -18.76 -11.60 -18.90
C ILE A 250 -17.35 -12.15 -18.97
N GLU A 251 -16.80 -12.22 -20.19
CA GLU A 251 -15.45 -12.74 -20.40
C GLU A 251 -14.36 -11.91 -19.73
N PHE A 252 -14.62 -10.64 -19.42
CA PHE A 252 -13.68 -9.76 -18.73
C PHE A 252 -13.78 -9.81 -17.20
N ASP A 253 -14.56 -10.73 -16.64
CA ASP A 253 -14.54 -10.99 -15.20
C ASP A 253 -13.16 -11.47 -14.75
N VAL A 254 -12.69 -10.96 -13.60
CA VAL A 254 -11.36 -11.30 -13.08
C VAL A 254 -11.28 -12.80 -12.77
N PRO A 255 -10.26 -13.51 -13.29
CA PRO A 255 -9.97 -14.88 -12.90
C PRO A 255 -9.69 -15.00 -11.40
N PHE A 256 -10.24 -16.02 -10.75
CA PHE A 256 -10.01 -16.28 -9.34
C PHE A 256 -8.83 -17.23 -9.16
N PRO A 257 -8.01 -17.06 -8.11
CA PRO A 257 -7.04 -18.07 -7.74
C PRO A 257 -7.75 -19.36 -7.38
N LEU A 258 -7.12 -20.51 -7.64
CA LEU A 258 -7.64 -21.80 -7.19
C LEU A 258 -7.78 -21.79 -5.66
N PRO A 259 -8.93 -22.19 -5.10
CA PRO A 259 -9.10 -22.47 -3.68
C PRO A 259 -8.04 -23.47 -3.18
N ALA A 260 -7.64 -23.36 -1.92
CA ALA A 260 -6.57 -24.20 -1.36
C ALA A 260 -6.91 -25.71 -1.45
N GLU A 261 -8.20 -26.03 -1.32
CA GLU A 261 -8.75 -27.38 -1.40
C GLU A 261 -8.63 -27.98 -2.80
N MET A 262 -8.61 -27.15 -3.85
CA MET A 262 -8.47 -27.60 -5.24
C MET A 262 -7.01 -27.82 -5.65
N LYS A 263 -6.04 -27.44 -4.80
CA LYS A 263 -4.60 -27.58 -5.11
C LYS A 263 -4.00 -28.90 -4.65
N ILE A 264 -4.72 -29.65 -3.82
CA ILE A 264 -4.23 -30.86 -3.17
C ILE A 264 -4.98 -32.10 -3.67
N ASP A 265 -4.31 -33.25 -3.65
CA ASP A 265 -4.93 -34.56 -3.87
C ASP A 265 -5.64 -35.09 -2.61
N GLU A 266 -6.28 -36.26 -2.74
CA GLU A 266 -6.99 -36.94 -1.62
C GLU A 266 -6.05 -37.31 -0.45
N SER A 267 -4.73 -37.32 -0.68
CA SER A 267 -3.72 -37.58 0.33
C SER A 267 -3.15 -36.30 0.95
N GLY A 268 -3.65 -35.12 0.55
CA GLY A 268 -3.21 -33.81 1.03
C GLY A 268 -1.92 -33.31 0.41
N LYS A 269 -1.43 -33.92 -0.68
CA LYS A 269 -0.23 -33.49 -1.40
C LYS A 269 -0.58 -32.51 -2.51
N GLU A 270 0.17 -31.42 -2.63
CA GLU A 270 -0.03 -30.42 -3.68
C GLU A 270 0.26 -31.00 -5.08
N TYR A 271 -0.61 -30.67 -6.05
CA TYR A 271 -0.42 -31.05 -7.44
C TYR A 271 0.80 -30.36 -8.06
N ASP A 272 1.33 -30.95 -9.14
CA ASP A 272 2.38 -30.30 -9.94
C ASP A 272 1.85 -29.06 -10.69
N VAL A 273 2.78 -28.27 -11.23
CA VAL A 273 2.48 -26.98 -11.89
C VAL A 273 1.58 -27.16 -13.11
N GLU A 274 1.74 -28.26 -13.86
CA GLU A 274 0.96 -28.51 -15.08
C GLU A 274 -0.50 -28.79 -14.73
N LYS A 275 -0.74 -29.68 -13.77
CA LYS A 275 -2.08 -30.01 -13.29
C LYS A 275 -2.76 -28.82 -12.60
N LEU A 276 -2.02 -28.03 -11.82
CA LEU A 276 -2.55 -26.78 -11.24
C LEU A 276 -2.96 -25.78 -12.32
N PHE A 277 -2.20 -25.68 -13.41
CA PHE A 277 -2.54 -24.81 -14.53
C PHE A 277 -3.80 -25.28 -15.27
N GLU A 278 -3.95 -26.57 -15.52
CA GLU A 278 -5.17 -27.14 -16.13
C GLU A 278 -6.41 -26.86 -15.28
N LEU A 279 -6.34 -27.14 -13.97
CA LEU A 279 -7.43 -26.85 -13.03
C LEU A 279 -7.77 -25.36 -13.00
N TYR A 280 -6.76 -24.48 -13.07
CA TYR A 280 -6.96 -23.04 -13.12
C TYR A 280 -7.69 -22.59 -14.39
N GLN A 281 -7.31 -23.15 -15.55
CA GLN A 281 -7.97 -22.87 -16.83
C GLN A 281 -9.43 -23.34 -16.83
N GLU A 282 -9.69 -24.52 -16.27
CA GLU A 282 -11.04 -25.06 -16.13
C GLU A 282 -11.88 -24.22 -15.15
N TYR A 283 -11.33 -23.89 -13.99
CA TYR A 283 -12.01 -23.09 -12.96
C TYR A 283 -12.37 -21.68 -13.45
N ASN A 284 -11.54 -21.11 -14.32
CA ASN A 284 -11.75 -19.79 -14.91
C ASN A 284 -12.25 -19.83 -16.36
N LYS A 285 -12.80 -20.97 -16.80
CA LYS A 285 -13.31 -21.14 -18.16
C LYS A 285 -14.30 -20.04 -18.52
N GLY A 286 -14.10 -19.44 -19.69
CA GLY A 286 -14.91 -18.34 -20.20
C GLY A 286 -14.46 -16.95 -19.74
N LYS A 287 -13.38 -16.84 -18.95
CA LYS A 287 -12.73 -15.58 -18.63
C LYS A 287 -11.47 -15.39 -19.47
N LEU A 288 -11.21 -14.15 -19.87
CA LEU A 288 -10.01 -13.74 -20.54
C LEU A 288 -8.88 -13.47 -19.56
N ASP A 289 -7.67 -13.61 -20.07
CA ASP A 289 -6.45 -13.27 -19.34
C ASP A 289 -6.46 -11.79 -18.89
N ILE A 290 -5.91 -11.52 -17.71
CA ILE A 290 -5.88 -10.17 -17.11
C ILE A 290 -5.06 -9.17 -17.93
N LEU A 291 -4.16 -9.64 -18.79
CA LEU A 291 -3.36 -8.81 -19.69
C LEU A 291 -4.12 -8.39 -20.95
N LYS A 292 -5.28 -9.00 -21.24
CA LYS A 292 -6.12 -8.61 -22.39
C LYS A 292 -7.00 -7.44 -22.03
N PHE A 293 -6.77 -6.29 -22.66
CA PHE A 293 -7.60 -5.10 -22.47
C PHE A 293 -8.96 -5.25 -23.13
N ASP A 294 -9.99 -4.72 -22.48
CA ASP A 294 -11.34 -4.65 -23.05
C ASP A 294 -11.39 -3.51 -24.08
N PRO A 295 -11.63 -3.78 -25.38
CA PRO A 295 -11.68 -2.75 -26.41
C PRO A 295 -12.85 -1.76 -26.20
N ASN A 296 -13.88 -2.17 -25.45
CA ASN A 296 -15.04 -1.34 -25.11
C ASN A 296 -14.95 -0.75 -23.69
N GLY A 297 -13.83 -0.97 -22.99
CA GLY A 297 -13.63 -0.46 -21.64
C GLY A 297 -13.55 1.06 -21.60
N GLU A 298 -14.11 1.67 -20.55
CA GLU A 298 -14.04 3.10 -20.33
C GLU A 298 -12.67 3.51 -19.77
N LYS A 299 -12.11 4.63 -20.22
CA LYS A 299 -10.80 5.12 -19.78
C LYS A 299 -10.90 6.04 -18.57
N PHE A 300 -10.09 5.79 -17.54
CA PHE A 300 -9.99 6.60 -16.31
C PHE A 300 -8.54 6.85 -15.90
N GLY A 301 -8.27 8.02 -15.32
CA GLY A 301 -6.93 8.39 -14.85
C GLY A 301 -6.68 7.95 -13.42
N ALA A 302 -7.73 7.95 -12.62
CA ALA A 302 -7.69 7.56 -11.23
C ALA A 302 -8.96 6.79 -10.84
N VAL A 303 -8.82 5.95 -9.83
CA VAL A 303 -9.91 5.15 -9.25
C VAL A 303 -9.97 5.42 -7.75
N ILE A 304 -11.15 5.77 -7.27
CA ILE A 304 -11.47 5.93 -5.86
C ILE A 304 -12.35 4.74 -5.45
N LEU A 305 -11.82 3.88 -4.59
CA LEU A 305 -12.57 2.77 -4.00
C LEU A 305 -13.29 3.27 -2.74
N ALA A 306 -14.59 3.53 -2.87
CA ALA A 306 -15.47 3.97 -1.78
C ALA A 306 -16.56 2.93 -1.45
N ALA A 307 -16.27 1.66 -1.74
CA ALA A 307 -17.16 0.52 -1.52
C ALA A 307 -16.70 -0.34 -0.34
N GLY A 308 -17.59 -1.24 0.11
CA GLY A 308 -17.24 -2.27 1.09
C GLY A 308 -17.45 -1.90 2.55
N TRP A 309 -17.98 -0.71 2.86
CA TRP A 309 -18.41 -0.38 4.22
C TRP A 309 -19.50 -1.36 4.67
N ARG A 310 -19.31 -1.91 5.87
CA ARG A 310 -20.27 -2.78 6.55
C ARG A 310 -20.40 -2.28 7.98
N PRO A 311 -21.60 -2.34 8.58
CA PRO A 311 -21.73 -2.12 10.01
C PRO A 311 -20.90 -3.19 10.73
N TYR A 312 -20.35 -2.82 11.88
CA TYR A 312 -19.71 -3.78 12.77
C TYR A 312 -20.76 -4.76 13.30
N THR A 313 -20.43 -6.04 13.28
CA THR A 313 -21.26 -7.11 13.84
C THR A 313 -20.52 -7.65 15.08
N PRO A 314 -21.03 -7.42 16.30
CA PRO A 314 -20.39 -7.91 17.52
C PRO A 314 -20.31 -9.43 17.57
N GLU A 315 -19.26 -9.95 18.22
CA GLU A 315 -19.09 -11.39 18.41
C GLU A 315 -19.74 -11.83 19.74
N GLY A 316 -20.67 -12.77 19.67
CA GLY A 316 -21.36 -13.28 20.86
C GLY A 316 -22.14 -12.20 21.62
N ASP A 317 -21.94 -12.11 22.93
CA ASP A 317 -22.62 -11.16 23.83
C ASP A 317 -21.75 -9.93 24.16
N GLU A 318 -20.75 -9.62 23.32
CA GLU A 318 -19.77 -8.56 23.54
C GLU A 318 -20.43 -7.21 23.90
N LEU A 319 -21.52 -6.85 23.22
CA LEU A 319 -22.30 -5.63 23.50
C LEU A 319 -23.63 -5.91 24.21
N GLY A 320 -23.82 -7.11 24.75
CA GLY A 320 -25.03 -7.50 25.46
C GLY A 320 -25.28 -6.69 26.72
N TYR A 321 -24.22 -6.16 27.35
CA TYR A 321 -24.33 -5.25 28.50
C TYR A 321 -24.90 -3.88 28.11
N LEU A 322 -24.86 -3.52 26.83
CA LEU A 322 -25.53 -2.34 26.26
C LEU A 322 -26.97 -2.63 25.80
N GLY A 323 -27.43 -3.88 25.94
CA GLY A 323 -28.77 -4.30 25.56
C GLY A 323 -28.92 -4.71 24.08
N LEU A 324 -27.83 -4.79 23.30
CA LEU A 324 -27.88 -5.23 21.92
C LEU A 324 -28.48 -6.64 21.80
N GLY A 325 -29.55 -6.77 21.03
CA GLY A 325 -30.29 -8.04 20.86
C GLY A 325 -31.10 -8.50 22.10
N LYS A 326 -31.04 -7.77 23.22
CA LYS A 326 -31.81 -8.02 24.45
C LYS A 326 -32.94 -7.01 24.65
N ILE A 327 -32.77 -5.78 24.19
CA ILE A 327 -33.77 -4.71 24.19
C ILE A 327 -34.29 -4.57 22.76
N ALA A 328 -35.62 -4.55 22.59
CA ALA A 328 -36.28 -4.59 21.28
C ALA A 328 -35.81 -3.51 20.28
N ASP A 329 -35.33 -2.37 20.77
CA ASP A 329 -34.92 -1.21 19.98
C ASP A 329 -33.39 -0.98 19.92
N VAL A 330 -32.59 -1.92 20.44
CA VAL A 330 -31.12 -1.84 20.39
C VAL A 330 -30.61 -2.87 19.38
N VAL A 331 -30.28 -2.38 18.18
CA VAL A 331 -29.87 -3.11 16.96
C VAL A 331 -28.55 -2.59 16.41
#